data_AF-T0ZWB8-F1
#
_entry.id   AF-T0ZWB8-F1
#
_cell.length_a   1.000
_cell.length_b   1.000
_cell.length_c   1.000
_cell.angle_alpha   90.00
_cell.angle_beta   90.00
_cell.angle_gamma   90.00
#
_symmetry.space_group_name_H-M   'P 1'
#
loop_
_entity.id
_entity.type
_entity.pdbx_description
1 polymer ?
#
loop_
_entity_poly.entity_id
_entity_poly.type
_entity_poly.pdbx_seq_one_letter_code
_entity_poly.pdbx_strand_id
1 'polypeptide(L)'
;LDDANEDLVAYGFAGAVADRMHVGGFRGLNLRLLERAEGKGLLDRRREPTLSGPTLGEGLARSVDPYVAGLSGHPAQATAFLNPLGLDPRARVASLSDEQRRTLASALALRLLAQGARSEFCERVTEEHLYPLPGGDEITKLSALQNACAREGEPSQGIALALGDPQAR
;
A
#
# COMPACT_ATOMS: atom_id res chain seq x y z
N LEU A 1 1.74 -9.77 25.56
CA LEU A 1 2.45 -10.11 24.31
C LEU A 1 3.76 -10.73 24.74
N ASP A 2 3.98 -11.95 24.31
CA ASP A 2 5.19 -12.71 24.61
C ASP A 2 6.27 -12.30 23.61
N ASP A 3 7.43 -11.90 24.11
CA ASP A 3 8.58 -11.49 23.30
C ASP A 3 9.11 -12.65 22.43
N ALA A 4 8.79 -13.89 22.79
CA ALA A 4 9.18 -15.08 22.02
C ALA A 4 8.45 -15.24 20.68
N ASN A 5 7.34 -14.52 20.45
CA ASN A 5 6.49 -14.68 19.26
C ASN A 5 6.42 -13.40 18.40
N GLU A 6 7.38 -12.49 18.54
CA GLU A 6 7.36 -11.21 17.81
C GLU A 6 7.68 -11.36 16.33
N ASP A 7 8.44 -12.39 15.98
CA ASP A 7 8.68 -12.81 14.60
C ASP A 7 7.38 -13.11 13.84
N LEU A 8 6.30 -13.47 14.55
CA LEU A 8 5.00 -13.76 13.95
C LEU A 8 4.17 -12.51 13.61
N VAL A 9 4.66 -11.30 13.90
CA VAL A 9 3.87 -10.07 13.78
C VAL A 9 3.36 -9.82 12.36
N ALA A 10 4.15 -10.17 11.33
CA ALA A 10 3.75 -10.04 9.94
C ALA A 10 2.50 -10.88 9.60
N TYR A 11 2.37 -12.09 10.17
CA TYR A 11 1.18 -12.94 9.97
C TYR A 11 -0.05 -12.36 10.65
N GLY A 12 0.12 -11.82 11.86
CA GLY A 12 -0.97 -11.13 12.57
C GLY A 12 -1.52 -9.95 11.75
N PHE A 13 -0.62 -9.14 11.16
CA PHE A 13 -1.03 -8.04 10.29
C PHE A 13 -1.57 -8.50 8.93
N ALA A 14 -1.12 -9.64 8.39
CA ALA A 14 -1.73 -10.22 7.18
C ALA A 14 -3.21 -10.54 7.41
N GLY A 15 -3.55 -11.13 8.57
CA GLY A 15 -4.93 -11.34 8.99
C GLY A 15 -5.70 -10.03 9.18
N ALA A 16 -5.12 -9.06 9.90
CA ALA A 16 -5.76 -7.76 10.11
C ALA A 16 -6.02 -6.99 8.79
N VAL A 17 -5.11 -7.11 7.82
CA VAL A 17 -5.27 -6.55 6.47
C VAL A 17 -6.38 -7.28 5.70
N ALA A 18 -6.42 -8.62 5.77
CA ALA A 18 -7.48 -9.43 5.17
C ALA A 18 -8.88 -9.01 5.67
N ASP A 19 -8.99 -8.77 6.98
CA ASP A 19 -10.21 -8.32 7.66
C ASP A 19 -10.49 -6.82 7.49
N ARG A 20 -9.73 -6.12 6.64
CA ARG A 20 -9.86 -4.68 6.38
C ARG A 20 -9.73 -3.79 7.62
N MET A 21 -9.09 -4.27 8.69
CA MET A 21 -8.90 -3.51 9.93
C MET A 21 -7.93 -2.33 9.80
N HIS A 22 -7.24 -2.21 8.66
CA HIS A 22 -6.35 -1.11 8.30
C HIS A 22 -7.08 0.07 7.63
N VAL A 23 -8.33 -0.12 7.18
CA VAL A 23 -9.09 0.94 6.49
C VAL A 23 -9.37 2.09 7.44
N GLY A 24 -8.90 3.29 7.10
CA GLY A 24 -8.96 4.45 7.99
C GLY A 24 -7.96 4.40 9.15
N GLY A 25 -6.89 3.61 8.99
CA GLY A 25 -5.76 3.47 9.91
C GLY A 25 -5.98 2.40 10.99
N PHE A 26 -4.90 1.72 11.38
CA PHE A 26 -4.92 0.80 12.52
C PHE A 26 -5.25 1.51 13.83
N ARG A 27 -6.00 0.83 14.71
CA ARG A 27 -6.45 1.38 16.01
C ARG A 27 -6.31 0.33 17.11
N GLY A 28 -6.39 0.78 18.36
CA GLY A 28 -6.42 -0.10 19.53
C GLY A 28 -5.19 -1.01 19.61
N LEU A 29 -5.41 -2.32 19.78
CA LEU A 29 -4.34 -3.30 19.91
C LEU A 29 -3.45 -3.36 18.65
N ASN A 30 -4.04 -3.26 17.45
CA ASN A 30 -3.28 -3.31 16.21
C ASN A 30 -2.32 -2.11 16.09
N LEU A 31 -2.73 -0.92 16.50
CA LEU A 31 -1.83 0.24 16.50
C LEU A 31 -0.65 0.04 17.47
N ARG A 32 -0.92 -0.44 18.69
CA ARG A 32 0.13 -0.70 19.69
C ARG A 32 1.11 -1.79 19.25
N LEU A 33 0.61 -2.81 18.55
CA LEU A 33 1.42 -3.86 17.95
C LEU A 33 2.30 -3.33 16.82
N LEU A 34 1.74 -2.46 15.98
CA LEU A 34 2.45 -1.86 14.86
C LEU A 34 3.62 -1.02 15.36
N GLU A 35 3.36 -0.11 16.29
CA GLU A 35 4.38 0.78 16.88
C GLU A 35 5.51 -0.02 17.56
N ARG A 36 5.15 -1.11 18.26
CA ARG A 36 6.14 -2.01 18.88
C ARG A 36 6.98 -2.74 17.84
N ALA A 37 6.37 -3.22 16.76
CA ALA A 37 7.06 -3.92 15.68
C ALA A 37 7.98 -2.98 14.90
N GLU A 38 7.54 -1.76 14.61
CA GLU A 38 8.37 -0.70 14.01
C GLU A 38 9.57 -0.37 14.90
N GLY A 39 9.35 -0.19 16.22
CA GLY A 39 10.42 0.09 17.18
C GLY A 39 11.46 -1.02 17.32
N LYS A 40 11.11 -2.25 16.95
CA LYS A 40 12.01 -3.42 16.94
C LYS A 40 12.58 -3.72 15.54
N GLY A 41 12.24 -2.92 14.52
CA GLY A 41 12.69 -3.14 13.15
C GLY A 41 12.14 -4.44 12.54
N LEU A 42 10.94 -4.86 12.93
CA LEU A 42 10.25 -6.05 12.40
C LEU A 42 9.30 -5.69 11.26
N LEU A 43 8.74 -4.48 11.29
CA LEU A 43 7.86 -3.94 10.27
C LEU A 43 8.28 -2.53 9.88
N ASP A 44 8.09 -2.21 8.62
CA ASP A 44 8.22 -0.88 8.06
C ASP A 44 6.87 -0.45 7.48
N ARG A 45 6.31 0.64 8.01
CA ARG A 45 5.08 1.24 7.50
C ARG A 45 5.44 2.36 6.54
N ARG A 46 4.93 2.26 5.31
CA ARG A 46 5.11 3.27 4.27
C ARG A 46 3.78 3.81 3.81
N ARG A 47 3.71 5.11 3.54
CA ARG A 47 2.61 5.69 2.76
C ARG A 47 3.02 5.73 1.30
N GLU A 48 2.32 4.98 0.48
CA GLU A 48 2.59 4.90 -0.95
C GLU A 48 1.40 5.42 -1.76
N PRO A 49 1.63 6.00 -2.94
CA PRO A 49 0.53 6.44 -3.81
C PRO A 49 -0.34 5.26 -4.24
N THR A 50 -1.65 5.46 -4.29
CA THR A 50 -2.64 4.46 -4.77
C THR A 50 -2.62 4.23 -6.29
N LEU A 51 -1.57 4.68 -6.97
CA LEU A 51 -1.46 4.63 -8.43
C LEU A 51 -1.01 3.24 -8.90
N SER A 52 -1.80 2.63 -9.79
CA SER A 52 -1.45 1.36 -10.43
C SER A 52 -0.93 1.56 -11.86
N GLY A 53 0.29 1.14 -12.16
CA GLY A 53 0.83 1.19 -13.51
C GLY A 53 2.35 1.03 -13.56
N PRO A 54 2.92 0.78 -14.75
CA PRO A 54 4.37 0.63 -14.91
C PRO A 54 5.10 1.96 -14.72
N THR A 55 4.44 3.07 -15.05
CA THR A 55 4.98 4.44 -14.94
C THR A 55 4.03 5.36 -14.20
N LEU A 56 4.56 6.45 -13.68
CA LEU A 56 3.83 7.46 -12.92
C LEU A 56 2.73 8.13 -13.75
N GLY A 57 3.04 8.49 -15.01
CA GLY A 57 2.10 9.08 -15.94
C GLY A 57 0.96 8.14 -16.31
N GLU A 58 1.28 6.87 -16.58
CA GLU A 58 0.26 5.84 -16.83
C GLU A 58 -0.58 5.56 -15.59
N GLY A 59 0.05 5.45 -14.41
CA GLY A 59 -0.65 5.20 -13.16
C GLY A 59 -1.68 6.29 -12.85
N LEU A 60 -1.30 7.55 -13.05
CA LEU A 60 -2.19 8.68 -12.87
C LEU A 60 -3.31 8.72 -13.92
N ALA A 61 -3.00 8.46 -15.19
CA ALA A 61 -4.01 8.42 -16.25
C ALA A 61 -4.99 7.25 -16.09
N ARG A 62 -4.57 6.15 -15.46
CA ARG A 62 -5.42 4.98 -15.18
C ARG A 62 -6.13 5.03 -13.84
N SER A 63 -5.88 6.06 -13.02
CA SER A 63 -6.45 6.12 -11.68
C SER A 63 -7.96 6.32 -11.73
N VAL A 64 -8.69 5.35 -11.19
CA VAL A 64 -10.15 5.37 -11.02
C VAL A 64 -10.55 5.60 -9.58
N ASP A 65 -9.60 5.42 -8.65
CA ASP A 65 -9.83 5.55 -7.22
C ASP A 65 -8.53 6.00 -6.51
N PRO A 66 -8.32 7.31 -6.32
CA PRO A 66 -9.28 8.39 -6.59
C PRO A 66 -9.34 8.78 -8.08
N TYR A 67 -10.54 9.03 -8.59
CA TYR A 67 -10.72 9.70 -9.89
C TYR A 67 -10.31 11.18 -9.79
N VAL A 68 -9.39 11.61 -10.65
CA VAL A 68 -8.88 12.99 -10.68
C VAL A 68 -9.31 13.67 -11.97
N ALA A 69 -10.24 14.62 -11.86
CA ALA A 69 -10.82 15.30 -13.00
C ALA A 69 -9.74 15.97 -13.87
N GLY A 70 -9.79 15.67 -15.18
CA GLY A 70 -8.85 16.17 -16.17
C GLY A 70 -7.48 15.48 -16.17
N LEU A 71 -7.23 14.48 -15.32
CA LEU A 71 -6.03 13.64 -15.35
C LEU A 71 -6.37 12.16 -15.64
N SER A 72 -7.36 11.61 -14.93
CA SER A 72 -7.88 10.27 -15.16
C SER A 72 -8.49 10.15 -16.55
N GLY A 73 -8.04 9.16 -17.33
CA GLY A 73 -8.38 8.98 -18.75
C GLY A 73 -7.62 9.89 -19.71
N HIS A 74 -6.68 10.71 -19.21
CA HIS A 74 -6.05 11.79 -19.96
C HIS A 74 -4.50 11.75 -19.88
N PRO A 75 -3.83 10.84 -20.61
CA PRO A 75 -2.37 10.62 -20.49
C PRO A 75 -1.50 11.87 -20.71
N ALA A 76 -1.87 12.72 -21.67
CA ALA A 76 -1.13 13.96 -21.95
C ALA A 76 -1.22 14.95 -20.78
N GLN A 77 -2.41 15.07 -20.17
CA GLN A 77 -2.67 15.93 -19.04
C GLN A 77 -2.01 15.40 -17.76
N ALA A 78 -2.02 14.08 -17.55
CA ALA A 78 -1.27 13.44 -16.47
C ALA A 78 0.23 13.76 -16.55
N THR A 79 0.81 13.64 -17.75
CA THR A 79 2.22 14.01 -18.01
C THR A 79 2.46 15.49 -17.73
N ALA A 80 1.62 16.38 -18.26
CA ALA A 80 1.75 17.82 -18.07
C ALA A 80 1.60 18.26 -16.61
N PHE A 81 0.82 17.52 -15.81
CA PHE A 81 0.66 17.75 -14.38
C PHE A 81 1.91 17.38 -13.56
N LEU A 82 2.62 16.32 -13.94
CA LEU A 82 3.79 15.83 -13.20
C LEU A 82 5.05 16.67 -13.42
N ASN A 83 5.24 17.17 -14.65
CA ASN A 83 6.42 17.96 -15.02
C ASN A 83 6.73 19.17 -14.09
N PRO A 84 5.77 20.07 -13.77
CA PRO A 84 6.05 21.20 -12.88
C PRO A 84 6.31 20.78 -11.42
N LEU A 85 5.97 19.54 -11.04
CA LEU A 85 6.25 18.98 -9.72
C LEU A 85 7.66 18.36 -9.63
N GLY A 86 8.43 18.36 -10.73
CA GLY A 86 9.73 17.69 -10.80
C GLY A 86 9.62 16.15 -10.77
N LEU A 87 8.45 15.60 -11.13
CA LEU A 87 8.21 14.17 -11.18
C LEU A 87 8.31 13.67 -12.62
N ASP A 88 9.21 12.74 -12.89
CA ASP A 88 9.33 12.13 -14.21
C ASP A 88 8.12 11.22 -14.49
N PRO A 89 7.30 11.52 -15.52
CA PRO A 89 6.16 10.69 -15.89
C PRO A 89 6.54 9.25 -16.27
N ARG A 90 7.79 9.02 -16.68
CA ARG A 90 8.32 7.69 -17.08
C ARG A 90 8.91 6.91 -15.91
N ALA A 91 9.10 7.54 -14.75
CA ALA A 91 9.58 6.84 -13.57
C ALA A 91 8.56 5.78 -13.10
N ARG A 92 9.05 4.71 -12.50
CA ARG A 92 8.19 3.70 -11.88
C ARG A 92 7.57 4.29 -10.62
N VAL A 93 6.29 3.98 -10.34
CA VAL A 93 5.64 4.42 -9.10
C VAL A 93 6.44 3.96 -7.87
N ALA A 94 6.92 2.72 -7.89
CA ALA A 94 7.72 2.13 -6.81
C ALA A 94 9.10 2.78 -6.62
N SER A 95 9.64 3.52 -7.60
CA SER A 95 10.96 4.16 -7.50
C SER A 95 10.92 5.56 -6.89
N LEU A 96 9.76 6.05 -6.46
CA LEU A 96 9.64 7.37 -5.86
C LEU A 96 10.32 7.42 -4.49
N SER A 97 11.07 8.51 -4.23
CA SER A 97 11.54 8.82 -2.88
C SER A 97 10.38 9.28 -1.99
N ASP A 98 10.56 9.27 -0.68
CA ASP A 98 9.54 9.74 0.27
C ASP A 98 9.16 11.20 0.02
N GLU A 99 10.12 12.03 -0.40
CA GLU A 99 9.88 13.42 -0.79
C GLU A 99 8.98 13.52 -2.03
N GLN A 100 9.25 12.70 -3.05
CA GLN A 100 8.46 12.66 -4.27
C GLN A 100 7.04 12.13 -4.01
N ARG A 101 6.90 11.11 -3.15
CA ARG A 101 5.58 10.60 -2.73
C ARG A 101 4.77 11.68 -2.02
N ARG A 102 5.37 12.42 -1.08
CA ARG A 102 4.72 13.53 -0.37
C ARG A 102 4.31 14.65 -1.33
N THR A 103 5.17 15.00 -2.28
CA THR A 103 4.90 16.02 -3.31
C THR A 103 3.70 15.61 -4.17
N LEU A 104 3.71 14.39 -4.70
CA LEU A 104 2.62 13.84 -5.50
C LEU A 104 1.30 13.80 -4.73
N ALA A 105 1.32 13.24 -3.51
CA ALA A 105 0.15 13.12 -2.65
C ALA A 105 -0.48 14.49 -2.37
N SER A 106 0.33 15.49 -2.01
CA SER A 106 -0.14 16.85 -1.71
C SER A 106 -0.77 17.50 -2.95
N ALA A 107 -0.11 17.39 -4.11
CA ALA A 107 -0.61 17.98 -5.35
C ALA A 107 -1.94 17.33 -5.80
N LEU A 108 -2.06 16.01 -5.67
CA LEU A 108 -3.30 15.29 -5.97
C LEU A 108 -4.41 15.66 -4.98
N ALA A 109 -4.11 15.70 -3.68
CA ALA A 109 -5.08 16.08 -2.65
C ALA A 109 -5.64 17.49 -2.88
N LEU A 110 -4.78 18.47 -3.21
CA LEU A 110 -5.23 19.83 -3.56
C LEU A 110 -6.15 19.84 -4.79
N ARG A 111 -5.87 19.01 -5.79
CA ARG A 111 -6.69 18.91 -6.99
C ARG A 111 -8.04 18.24 -6.70
N LEU A 112 -8.06 17.20 -5.87
CA LEU A 112 -9.28 16.56 -5.38
C LEU A 112 -10.12 17.55 -4.54
N LEU A 113 -9.50 18.35 -3.68
CA LEU A 113 -10.22 19.40 -2.94
C LEU A 113 -10.82 20.43 -3.90
N ALA A 114 -10.05 20.89 -4.90
CA ALA A 114 -10.52 21.83 -5.91
C ALA A 114 -11.66 21.26 -6.78
N GLN A 115 -11.73 19.94 -6.97
CA GLN A 115 -12.83 19.28 -7.68
C GLN A 115 -14.08 19.06 -6.80
N GLY A 116 -14.03 19.45 -5.52
CA GLY A 116 -15.14 19.28 -4.57
C GLY A 116 -15.18 17.92 -3.88
N ALA A 117 -14.08 17.15 -3.89
CA ALA A 117 -14.00 15.91 -3.13
C ALA A 117 -13.99 16.21 -1.61
N ARG A 118 -14.64 15.35 -0.83
CA ARG A 118 -14.57 15.42 0.64
C ARG A 118 -13.15 15.07 1.11
N SER A 119 -12.75 15.58 2.27
CA SER A 119 -11.41 15.36 2.85
C SER A 119 -11.05 13.88 2.94
N GLU A 120 -11.99 13.03 3.35
CA GLU A 120 -11.87 11.57 3.40
C GLU A 120 -11.45 10.93 2.06
N PHE A 121 -11.85 11.50 0.91
CA PHE A 121 -11.40 11.02 -0.41
C PHE A 121 -10.04 11.59 -0.81
N CYS A 122 -9.70 12.77 -0.31
CA CYS A 122 -8.40 13.40 -0.55
C CYS A 122 -7.27 12.63 0.15
N GLU A 123 -7.56 11.98 1.27
CA GLU A 123 -6.60 11.11 1.98
C GLU A 123 -6.28 9.82 1.20
N ARG A 124 -7.15 9.39 0.28
CA ARG A 124 -7.01 8.16 -0.53
C ARG A 124 -6.00 8.27 -1.67
N VAL A 125 -5.33 9.42 -1.81
CA VAL A 125 -4.19 9.57 -2.73
C VAL A 125 -3.00 8.70 -2.34
N THR A 126 -2.94 8.31 -1.07
CA THR A 126 -1.95 7.38 -0.53
C THR A 126 -2.61 6.35 0.36
N GLU A 127 -2.06 5.15 0.40
CA GLU A 127 -2.45 4.09 1.33
C GLU A 127 -1.26 3.70 2.22
N GLU A 128 -1.57 3.14 3.39
CA GLU A 128 -0.57 2.61 4.30
C GLU A 128 -0.27 1.16 3.92
N HIS A 129 1.00 0.91 3.61
CA HIS A 129 1.52 -0.40 3.26
C HIS A 129 2.49 -0.85 4.36
N LEU A 130 2.45 -2.14 4.69
CA LEU A 130 3.31 -2.75 5.69
C LEU A 130 4.27 -3.72 5.01
N TYR A 131 5.56 -3.59 5.33
CA TYR A 131 6.63 -4.45 4.83
C TYR A 131 7.32 -5.16 5.99
N PRO A 132 7.43 -6.51 5.96
CA PRO A 132 8.26 -7.25 6.90
C PRO A 132 9.74 -6.91 6.72
N LEU A 133 10.46 -6.85 7.84
CA LEU A 133 11.91 -6.65 7.86
C LEU A 133 12.62 -7.90 8.41
N PRO A 134 13.82 -8.24 7.88
CA PRO A 134 14.53 -7.57 6.79
C PRO A 134 14.09 -8.09 5.40
N GLY A 135 13.56 -7.20 4.55
CA GLY A 135 13.44 -7.45 3.09
C GLY A 135 12.26 -8.32 2.63
N GLY A 136 11.13 -8.29 3.34
CA GLY A 136 9.91 -8.99 2.96
C GLY A 136 9.06 -8.26 1.91
N ASP A 137 8.29 -9.04 1.18
CA ASP A 137 7.21 -8.55 0.33
C ASP A 137 6.09 -7.90 1.17
N GLU A 138 5.36 -6.96 0.58
CA GLU A 138 4.24 -6.28 1.25
C GLU A 138 3.23 -7.30 1.83
N ILE A 139 2.78 -7.05 3.06
CA ILE A 139 1.88 -7.94 3.82
C ILE A 139 0.59 -8.30 3.06
N THR A 140 0.09 -7.39 2.22
CA THR A 140 -1.09 -7.65 1.38
C THR A 140 -0.89 -8.84 0.43
N LYS A 141 0.33 -9.11 -0.03
CA LYS A 141 0.63 -10.29 -0.87
C LYS A 141 0.45 -11.59 -0.11
N LEU A 142 0.88 -11.63 1.15
CA LEU A 142 0.69 -12.80 2.02
C LEU A 142 -0.81 -13.06 2.24
N SER A 143 -1.58 -12.00 2.51
CA SER A 143 -3.04 -12.09 2.63
C SER A 143 -3.70 -12.58 1.34
N ALA A 144 -3.28 -12.06 0.18
CA ALA A 144 -3.80 -12.47 -1.12
C ALA A 144 -3.51 -13.95 -1.43
N LEU A 145 -2.29 -14.42 -1.12
CA LEU A 145 -1.88 -15.80 -1.30
C LEU A 145 -2.71 -16.77 -0.45
N GLN A 146 -2.89 -16.47 0.84
CA GLN A 146 -3.72 -17.28 1.74
C GLN A 146 -5.16 -17.35 1.26
N ASN A 147 -5.72 -16.21 0.82
CA ASN A 147 -7.07 -16.16 0.27
C ASN A 147 -7.21 -16.96 -1.04
N ALA A 148 -6.18 -16.98 -1.89
CA ALA A 148 -6.18 -17.78 -3.10
C ALA A 148 -6.19 -19.29 -2.76
N CYS A 149 -5.29 -19.75 -1.89
CA CYS A 149 -5.24 -21.15 -1.45
C CYS A 149 -6.58 -21.61 -0.83
N ALA A 150 -7.22 -20.76 -0.01
CA ALA A 150 -8.52 -21.07 0.57
C ALA A 150 -9.63 -21.21 -0.49
N ARG A 151 -9.62 -20.39 -1.54
CA ARG A 151 -10.61 -20.45 -2.64
C ARG A 151 -10.46 -21.69 -3.51
N GLU A 152 -9.23 -22.19 -3.65
CA GLU A 152 -8.93 -23.42 -4.38
C GLU A 152 -9.18 -24.70 -3.55
N GLY A 153 -9.63 -24.56 -2.29
CA GLY A 153 -9.89 -25.70 -1.41
C GLY A 153 -8.64 -26.26 -0.72
N GLU A 154 -7.51 -25.55 -0.79
CA GLU A 154 -6.19 -25.95 -0.26
C GLU A 154 -5.69 -25.02 0.88
N PRO A 155 -6.47 -24.79 1.96
CA PRO A 155 -6.08 -23.85 3.01
C PRO A 155 -4.80 -24.28 3.77
N SER A 156 -4.53 -25.58 3.85
CA SER A 156 -3.30 -26.13 4.43
C SER A 156 -2.06 -25.67 3.68
N GLN A 157 -2.12 -25.58 2.35
CA GLN A 157 -1.03 -25.05 1.53
C GLN A 157 -0.78 -23.57 1.83
N GLY A 158 -1.84 -22.78 2.03
CA GLY A 158 -1.72 -21.37 2.44
C GLY A 158 -1.03 -21.18 3.79
N ILE A 159 -1.27 -22.09 4.74
CA ILE A 159 -0.57 -22.11 6.04
C ILE A 159 0.89 -22.52 5.86
N ALA A 160 1.17 -23.57 5.09
CA ALA A 160 2.53 -24.05 4.83
C ALA A 160 3.38 -22.96 4.14
N LEU A 161 2.83 -22.28 3.14
CA LEU A 161 3.46 -21.13 2.47
C LEU A 161 3.75 -19.99 3.45
N ALA A 162 2.82 -19.68 4.35
CA ALA A 162 3.03 -18.66 5.37
C ALA A 162 4.19 -19.06 6.31
N LEU A 163 4.27 -20.32 6.73
CA LEU A 163 5.36 -20.84 7.56
C LEU A 163 6.71 -20.99 6.83
N GLY A 164 6.79 -20.57 5.56
CA GLY A 164 8.02 -20.61 4.78
C GLY A 164 8.37 -21.99 4.24
N ASP A 165 7.41 -22.91 4.13
CA ASP A 165 7.64 -24.24 3.57
C ASP A 165 8.01 -24.14 2.07
N PRO A 166 9.24 -24.50 1.68
CA PRO A 166 9.68 -24.41 0.30
C PRO A 166 8.97 -25.41 -0.62
N GLN A 167 8.36 -26.48 -0.08
CA GLN A 167 7.62 -27.48 -0.87
C GLN A 167 6.18 -27.06 -1.17
N ALA A 168 5.69 -25.99 -0.56
CA ALA A 168 4.32 -25.52 -0.74
C ALA A 168 4.12 -24.60 -1.97
N ARG A 169 5.20 -24.30 -2.72
CA ARG A 169 5.20 -23.44 -3.91
C ARG A 169 4.88 -24.18 -5.21
#